data_AF-A0AB37HW61-F1
#
_entry.id   AF-A0AB37HW61-F1
#
_cell.length_a   1.000
_cell.length_b   1.000
_cell.length_c   1.000
_cell.angle_alpha   90.00
_cell.angle_beta   90.00
_cell.angle_gamma   90.00
#
_symmetry.space_group_name_H-M   'P 1'
#
loop_
_entity.id
_entity.type
_entity.pdbx_description
1 polymer ?
#
loop_
_entity_poly.entity_id
_entity_poly.type
_entity_poly.pdbx_seq_one_letter_code
_entity_poly.pdbx_strand_id
1 'polypeptide(L)'
;MRTKACTRPSPSKNATPAATADTGQPHIIRTGKHPATQLSPPDWRSTSVSTQKFTKFIKDSGGCLVSRNIIDGRGHIKWVRRERSANPVDTGWRILSDIDTDDFLNEPGNLIVASFNSIANLEPALIGIYNLPVGADLQLVVQDGRRRWHDNATGQDITDQLL
;
A
#
# COMPACT_ATOMS: atom_id res chain seq x y z
N MET A 1 -35.96 2.94 55.90
CA MET A 1 -37.29 2.46 55.43
C MET A 1 -37.16 2.29 53.92
N ARG A 2 -37.00 1.06 53.42
CA ARG A 2 -38.07 0.17 52.88
C ARG A 2 -38.86 0.86 51.74
N THR A 3 -39.02 0.37 50.52
CA THR A 3 -38.78 -0.97 49.92
C THR A 3 -39.12 -0.94 48.41
N LYS A 4 -38.44 -1.81 47.64
CA LYS A 4 -38.90 -2.66 46.49
C LYS A 4 -39.45 -1.97 45.22
N ALA A 5 -38.85 -2.14 44.04
CA ALA A 5 -38.62 -3.35 43.22
C ALA A 5 -39.83 -3.81 42.39
N CYS A 6 -39.67 -3.81 41.05
CA CYS A 6 -40.23 -4.80 40.13
C CYS A 6 -39.67 -4.55 38.71
N THR A 7 -39.43 -5.47 37.77
CA THR A 7 -38.93 -6.85 37.69
C THR A 7 -38.82 -7.13 36.19
N ARG A 8 -37.68 -7.67 35.73
CA ARG A 8 -37.51 -8.27 34.39
C ARG A 8 -38.12 -9.68 34.40
N PRO A 9 -38.54 -10.23 33.25
CA PRO A 9 -38.31 -11.65 33.04
C PRO A 9 -37.62 -11.96 31.71
N SER A 10 -36.53 -12.71 31.81
CA SER A 10 -36.11 -13.72 30.82
C SER A 10 -36.66 -15.07 31.30
N PRO A 11 -37.06 -15.96 30.38
CA PRO A 11 -36.67 -17.38 30.48
C PRO A 11 -36.40 -17.97 29.07
N SER A 12 -35.82 -19.14 28.84
CA SER A 12 -35.22 -20.17 29.68
C SER A 12 -34.38 -21.08 28.78
N LYS A 13 -33.35 -21.69 29.36
CA LYS A 13 -32.62 -22.86 28.86
C LYS A 13 -33.54 -24.08 28.80
N ASN A 14 -33.20 -25.07 27.97
CA ASN A 14 -33.38 -26.47 28.35
C ASN A 14 -32.37 -27.38 27.66
N ALA A 15 -31.98 -28.40 28.41
CA ALA A 15 -30.84 -29.27 28.20
C ALA A 15 -31.18 -30.57 27.45
N THR A 16 -30.11 -31.22 27.01
CA THR A 16 -29.94 -32.55 26.40
C THR A 16 -30.68 -33.70 27.11
N PRO A 17 -30.98 -34.79 26.36
CA PRO A 17 -30.63 -36.13 26.83
C PRO A 17 -29.80 -36.93 25.80
N ALA A 18 -29.00 -37.85 26.31
CA ALA A 18 -28.19 -38.81 25.56
C ALA A 18 -28.95 -40.13 25.33
N ALA A 19 -28.65 -40.85 24.23
CA ALA A 19 -28.42 -42.31 24.20
C ALA A 19 -28.32 -42.90 22.77
N THR A 20 -27.22 -43.62 22.55
CA THR A 20 -27.07 -44.95 21.89
C THR A 20 -27.35 -45.15 20.39
N ALA A 21 -26.38 -45.86 19.78
CA ALA A 21 -26.27 -46.30 18.40
C ALA A 21 -27.29 -47.36 17.96
N ASP A 22 -27.65 -47.38 16.68
CA ASP A 22 -27.91 -48.62 15.94
C ASP A 22 -27.75 -48.43 14.42
N THR A 23 -27.32 -49.51 13.79
CA THR A 23 -26.93 -49.74 12.41
C THR A 23 -28.15 -49.90 11.52
N GLY A 24 -28.17 -49.25 10.36
CA GLY A 24 -29.21 -49.51 9.35
C GLY A 24 -29.01 -48.72 8.06
N GLN A 25 -28.42 -49.36 7.05
CA GLN A 25 -28.60 -48.94 5.66
C GLN A 25 -30.08 -49.11 5.27
N PRO A 26 -30.60 -48.19 4.43
CA PRO A 26 -31.38 -48.69 3.30
C PRO A 26 -31.05 -47.99 1.98
N HIS A 27 -30.75 -48.85 1.01
CA HIS A 27 -31.27 -48.89 -0.36
C HIS A 27 -31.37 -47.59 -1.18
N ILE A 28 -30.53 -47.59 -2.20
CA ILE A 28 -30.45 -46.71 -3.35
C ILE A 28 -31.81 -46.56 -4.04
N ILE A 29 -32.30 -45.32 -4.15
CA ILE A 29 -33.24 -44.94 -5.21
C ILE A 29 -32.56 -43.87 -6.07
N ARG A 30 -32.37 -44.25 -7.32
CA ARG A 30 -31.72 -43.50 -8.40
C ARG A 30 -32.70 -42.49 -8.97
N THR A 31 -32.44 -41.19 -8.81
CA THR A 31 -33.17 -40.12 -9.50
C THR A 31 -32.22 -39.13 -10.15
N GLY A 32 -32.51 -38.79 -11.40
CA GLY A 32 -32.20 -37.48 -12.01
C GLY A 32 -30.75 -37.20 -12.38
N LYS A 33 -30.36 -37.55 -13.60
CA LYS A 33 -29.17 -37.04 -14.29
C LYS A 33 -29.41 -35.57 -14.65
N HIS A 34 -29.02 -34.63 -13.79
CA HIS A 34 -28.81 -33.23 -14.21
C HIS A 34 -27.49 -33.15 -14.98
N PRO A 35 -27.42 -32.52 -16.16
CA PRO A 35 -26.14 -32.27 -16.79
C PRO A 35 -25.38 -31.28 -15.92
N ALA A 36 -24.24 -31.72 -15.37
CA ALA A 36 -23.24 -30.82 -14.84
C ALA A 36 -22.76 -29.97 -16.02
N THR A 37 -23.20 -28.72 -16.11
CA THR A 37 -22.50 -27.71 -16.90
C THR A 37 -21.11 -27.64 -16.31
N GLN A 38 -20.12 -28.19 -17.00
CA GLN A 38 -18.72 -27.88 -16.71
C GLN A 38 -18.58 -26.37 -16.86
N LEU A 39 -18.56 -25.63 -15.76
CA LEU A 39 -17.94 -24.32 -15.78
C LEU A 39 -16.45 -24.57 -16.05
N SER A 40 -15.97 -24.09 -17.20
CA SER A 40 -14.54 -23.97 -17.45
C SER A 40 -13.89 -23.23 -16.28
N PRO A 41 -12.71 -23.66 -15.80
CA PRO A 41 -11.98 -22.90 -14.79
C PRO A 41 -11.74 -21.47 -15.29
N PRO A 42 -11.73 -20.46 -14.40
CA PRO A 42 -11.40 -19.09 -14.81
C PRO A 42 -10.02 -19.05 -15.48
N ASP A 43 -9.96 -18.41 -16.64
CA ASP A 43 -8.77 -18.25 -17.46
C ASP A 43 -7.72 -17.40 -16.73
N TRP A 44 -6.96 -17.98 -15.80
CA TRP A 44 -5.84 -17.29 -15.12
C TRP A 44 -4.65 -17.02 -16.05
N ARG A 45 -4.68 -17.53 -17.30
CA ARG A 45 -3.70 -17.22 -18.34
C ARG A 45 -4.20 -16.08 -19.23
N SER A 46 -3.98 -14.84 -18.82
CA SER A 46 -3.55 -13.73 -19.71
C SER A 46 -3.58 -12.39 -18.97
N THR A 47 -2.65 -12.20 -18.06
CA THR A 47 -2.05 -10.87 -17.92
C THR A 47 -0.56 -11.12 -17.88
N SER A 48 0.12 -10.78 -18.97
CA SER A 48 1.57 -10.65 -18.95
C SER A 48 1.89 -9.57 -17.92
N VAL A 49 2.09 -9.96 -16.66
CA VAL A 49 2.73 -9.10 -15.68
C VAL A 49 4.14 -8.96 -16.22
N SER A 50 4.40 -7.89 -16.99
CA SER A 50 5.74 -7.55 -17.40
C SER A 50 6.55 -7.49 -16.11
N THR A 51 7.45 -8.44 -15.90
CA THR A 51 8.40 -8.38 -14.79
C THR A 51 9.27 -7.15 -15.06
N GLN A 52 8.84 -6.00 -14.54
CA GLN A 52 9.58 -4.75 -14.62
C GLN A 52 10.98 -5.06 -14.06
N LYS A 53 11.99 -4.93 -14.92
CA LYS A 53 13.36 -5.28 -14.59
C LYS A 53 13.87 -4.24 -13.59
N PHE A 54 14.01 -4.64 -12.34
CA PHE A 54 14.58 -3.77 -11.31
C PHE A 54 16.02 -3.38 -11.67
N THR A 55 16.29 -2.07 -11.65
CA THR A 55 17.61 -1.50 -11.92
C THR A 55 18.19 -0.91 -10.63
N LYS A 56 19.44 -1.28 -10.31
CA LYS A 56 20.20 -0.68 -9.22
C LYS A 56 20.95 0.55 -9.76
N PHE A 57 20.43 1.74 -9.50
CA PHE A 57 21.03 2.99 -9.95
C PHE A 57 22.15 3.45 -9.01
N ILE A 58 21.90 3.38 -7.71
CA ILE A 58 22.80 3.87 -6.67
C ILE A 58 23.25 2.68 -5.81
N LYS A 59 24.56 2.54 -5.62
CA LYS A 59 25.10 1.54 -4.70
C LYS A 59 24.72 1.91 -3.26
N ASP A 60 24.16 0.94 -2.55
CA ASP A 60 23.77 1.07 -1.14
C ASP A 60 22.90 2.30 -0.88
N SER A 61 21.87 2.47 -1.73
CA SER A 61 21.03 3.67 -1.85
C SER A 61 20.24 4.08 -0.60
N GLY A 62 20.36 3.33 0.50
CA GLY A 62 19.59 3.50 1.72
C GLY A 62 18.06 3.42 1.51
N GLY A 63 17.34 3.76 2.58
CA GLY A 63 15.90 3.89 2.62
C GLY A 63 15.43 5.34 2.62
N CYS A 64 14.22 5.56 2.14
CA CYS A 64 13.50 6.82 2.22
C CYS A 64 12.08 6.59 2.74
N LEU A 65 11.45 7.63 3.26
CA LEU A 65 10.04 7.61 3.63
C LEU A 65 9.21 8.05 2.42
N VAL A 66 8.18 7.27 2.09
CA VAL A 66 7.42 7.43 0.84
C VAL A 66 5.94 7.33 1.13
N SER A 67 5.16 8.20 0.50
CA SER A 67 3.70 8.11 0.54
C SER A 67 3.19 6.84 -0.15
N ARG A 68 2.25 6.17 0.51
CA ARG A 68 1.53 5.03 -0.04
C ARG A 68 0.74 5.39 -1.29
N ASN A 69 0.34 6.65 -1.48
CA ASN A 69 -0.31 7.09 -2.73
C ASN A 69 0.58 6.88 -3.96
N ILE A 70 1.90 7.01 -3.81
CA ILE A 70 2.87 6.72 -4.89
C ILE A 70 2.95 5.20 -5.14
N ILE A 71 3.05 4.43 -4.06
CA ILE A 71 3.23 2.97 -4.11
C ILE A 71 2.02 2.28 -4.71
N ASP A 72 0.83 2.73 -4.34
CA ASP A 72 -0.45 2.21 -4.84
C ASP A 72 -0.79 2.74 -6.24
N GLY A 73 0.03 3.64 -6.82
CA GLY A 73 -0.22 4.26 -8.12
C GLY A 73 -1.42 5.22 -8.15
N ARG A 74 -1.81 5.76 -6.99
CA ARG A 74 -2.94 6.72 -6.86
C ARG A 74 -2.52 8.17 -7.11
N GLY A 75 -1.27 8.50 -6.87
CA GLY A 75 -0.70 9.83 -7.06
C GLY A 75 0.67 9.79 -7.70
N HIS A 76 1.10 10.93 -8.23
CA HIS A 76 2.41 11.11 -8.84
C HIS A 76 3.38 11.73 -7.85
N ILE A 77 4.67 11.38 -7.94
CA ILE A 77 5.71 12.03 -7.14
C ILE A 77 5.71 13.52 -7.45
N LYS A 78 5.59 14.35 -6.42
CA LYS A 78 5.47 15.80 -6.56
C LYS A 78 6.35 16.56 -5.61
N TRP A 79 6.32 16.22 -4.32
CA TRP A 79 7.05 16.94 -3.28
C TRP A 79 8.15 16.05 -2.72
N VAL A 80 9.38 16.56 -2.71
CA VAL A 80 10.54 15.79 -2.27
C VAL A 80 11.42 16.66 -1.39
N ARG A 81 11.57 16.26 -0.13
CA ARG A 81 12.38 17.00 0.86
C ARG A 81 13.40 16.10 1.54
N ARG A 82 14.54 16.67 1.91
CA ARG A 82 15.60 15.96 2.63
C ARG A 82 15.70 16.43 4.07
N GLU A 83 15.27 15.58 4.99
CA GLU A 83 15.38 15.77 6.42
C GLU A 83 16.69 15.14 6.95
N ARG A 84 16.99 15.38 8.23
CA ARG A 84 18.09 14.68 8.90
C ARG A 84 17.76 13.19 9.00
N SER A 85 18.73 12.34 8.68
CA SER A 85 18.61 10.88 8.84
C SER A 85 18.25 10.50 10.27
N ALA A 86 17.26 9.64 10.44
CA ALA A 86 16.86 9.09 11.74
C ALA A 86 17.80 7.96 12.22
N ASN A 87 18.48 7.27 11.29
CA ASN A 87 19.40 6.17 11.56
C ASN A 87 20.36 5.98 10.35
N PRO A 88 21.40 5.13 10.44
CA PRO A 88 22.41 5.01 9.38
C PRO A 88 21.91 4.55 8.01
N VAL A 89 20.74 3.92 7.92
CA VAL A 89 20.18 3.47 6.64
C VAL A 89 19.12 4.43 6.08
N ASP A 90 18.64 5.39 6.88
CA ASP A 90 17.74 6.45 6.42
C ASP A 90 18.54 7.52 5.65
N THR A 91 18.21 7.71 4.38
CA THR A 91 18.83 8.73 3.52
C THR A 91 18.43 10.16 3.89
N GLY A 92 17.35 10.31 4.67
CA GLY A 92 16.70 11.58 4.98
C GLY A 92 15.63 11.98 3.97
N TRP A 93 15.52 11.31 2.82
CA TRP A 93 14.52 11.65 1.81
C TRP A 93 13.09 11.32 2.27
N ARG A 94 12.19 12.26 2.05
CA ARG A 94 10.73 12.13 2.18
C ARG A 94 10.12 12.43 0.81
N ILE A 95 9.40 11.46 0.25
CA ILE A 95 8.89 11.51 -1.13
C ILE A 95 7.37 11.40 -1.07
N LEU A 96 6.70 12.48 -1.46
CA LEU A 96 5.25 12.65 -1.31
C LEU A 96 4.58 12.84 -2.67
N SER A 97 3.31 12.47 -2.72
CA SER A 97 2.47 12.57 -3.90
C SER A 97 1.84 13.95 -4.05
N ASP A 98 1.36 14.25 -5.26
CA ASP A 98 0.55 15.42 -5.58
C ASP A 98 -0.82 15.44 -4.90
N ILE A 99 -1.34 14.28 -4.50
CA ILE A 99 -2.65 14.14 -3.84
C ILE A 99 -2.56 13.95 -2.32
N ASP A 100 -1.36 13.98 -1.75
CA ASP A 100 -1.18 13.86 -0.31
C ASP A 100 -1.75 15.07 0.42
N THR A 101 -2.48 14.82 1.50
CA THR A 101 -2.94 15.83 2.44
C THR A 101 -2.30 15.58 3.80
N ASP A 102 -2.26 16.60 4.66
CA ASP A 102 -1.74 16.44 6.02
C ASP A 102 -2.49 15.35 6.79
N ASP A 103 -3.83 15.30 6.68
CA ASP A 103 -4.65 14.26 7.31
C ASP A 103 -4.25 12.84 6.83
N PHE A 104 -4.02 12.67 5.53
CA PHE A 104 -3.60 11.38 4.97
C PHE A 104 -2.20 10.99 5.48
N LEU A 105 -1.27 11.94 5.50
CA LEU A 105 0.12 11.70 5.91
C LEU A 105 0.27 11.44 7.42
N ASN A 106 -0.64 11.98 8.23
CA ASN A 106 -0.66 11.80 9.68
C ASN A 106 -1.20 10.44 10.12
N GLU A 107 -1.89 9.70 9.25
CA GLU A 107 -2.38 8.37 9.56
C GLU A 107 -1.22 7.33 9.52
N PRO A 108 -1.01 6.56 10.60
CA PRO A 108 0.01 5.53 10.63
C PRO A 108 -0.11 4.53 9.48
N GLY A 109 0.99 4.25 8.79
CA GLY A 109 1.05 3.28 7.70
C GLY A 109 0.77 3.84 6.30
N ASN A 110 0.38 5.12 6.19
CA ASN A 110 0.31 5.85 4.91
C ASN A 110 1.67 6.38 4.44
N LEU A 111 2.65 6.47 5.36
CA LEU A 111 4.06 6.63 5.03
C LEU A 111 4.78 5.30 5.27
N ILE A 112 5.54 4.85 4.28
CA ILE A 112 6.30 3.59 4.34
C ILE A 112 7.79 3.84 4.11
N VAL A 113 8.62 2.94 4.62
CA VAL A 113 10.04 2.90 4.27
C VAL A 113 10.22 2.05 3.02
N ALA A 114 10.88 2.61 2.01
CA ALA A 114 11.26 1.90 0.79
C ALA A 114 12.73 2.16 0.46
N SER A 115 13.38 1.27 -0.30
CA SER A 115 14.72 1.56 -0.81
C SER A 115 14.65 2.71 -1.82
N PHE A 116 15.63 3.62 -1.81
CA PHE A 116 15.62 4.73 -2.77
C PHE A 116 15.65 4.23 -4.22
N ASN A 117 16.40 3.17 -4.51
CA ASN A 117 16.38 2.52 -5.82
C ASN A 117 14.98 2.04 -6.23
N SER A 118 14.18 1.50 -5.31
CA SER A 118 12.81 1.06 -5.63
C SER A 118 11.97 2.21 -6.16
N ILE A 119 12.08 3.39 -5.55
CA ILE A 119 11.32 4.56 -5.99
C ILE A 119 11.93 5.17 -7.25
N ALA A 120 13.26 5.16 -7.39
CA ALA A 120 13.92 5.58 -8.62
C ALA A 120 13.58 4.68 -9.83
N ASN A 121 13.14 3.44 -9.62
CA ASN A 121 12.59 2.60 -10.70
C ASN A 121 11.17 3.05 -11.11
N LEU A 122 10.43 3.72 -10.23
CA LEU A 122 9.12 4.33 -10.56
C LEU A 122 9.30 5.68 -11.25
N GLU A 123 10.22 6.52 -10.76
CA GLU A 123 10.52 7.84 -11.32
C GLU A 123 12.04 8.09 -11.31
N PRO A 124 12.73 7.83 -12.43
CA PRO A 124 14.19 7.98 -12.53
C PRO A 124 14.71 9.41 -12.31
N ALA A 125 13.87 10.44 -12.42
CA ALA A 125 14.28 11.82 -12.13
C ALA A 125 14.82 12.00 -10.70
N LEU A 126 14.44 11.12 -9.76
CA LEU A 126 14.96 11.11 -8.39
C LEU A 126 16.47 10.86 -8.30
N ILE A 127 17.08 10.25 -9.32
CA ILE A 127 18.51 9.94 -9.31
C ILE A 127 19.34 11.23 -9.24
N GLY A 128 18.93 12.26 -9.99
CA GLY A 128 19.68 13.53 -10.08
C GLY A 128 19.72 14.32 -8.76
N ILE A 129 18.74 14.12 -7.87
CA ILE A 129 18.67 14.85 -6.60
C ILE A 129 19.36 14.12 -5.45
N TYR A 130 19.76 12.85 -5.61
CA TYR A 130 20.13 11.98 -4.49
C TYR A 130 21.17 12.57 -3.53
N ASN A 131 22.14 13.33 -4.05
CA ASN A 131 23.25 13.92 -3.30
C ASN A 131 22.98 15.35 -2.77
N LEU A 132 21.82 15.94 -3.04
CA LEU A 132 21.50 17.28 -2.54
C LEU A 132 21.49 17.34 -1.01
N PRO A 133 21.91 18.45 -0.38
CA PRO A 133 22.13 18.51 1.05
C PRO A 133 20.84 18.33 1.86
N VAL A 134 21.00 17.98 3.15
CA VAL A 134 19.89 18.07 4.12
C VAL A 134 19.36 19.50 4.14
N GLY A 135 18.04 19.64 4.13
CA GLY A 135 17.35 20.93 3.97
C GLY A 135 16.86 21.19 2.54
N ALA A 136 17.21 20.36 1.56
CA ALA A 136 16.62 20.44 0.22
C ALA A 136 15.09 20.26 0.29
N ASP A 137 14.36 21.12 -0.40
CA ASP A 137 12.89 21.09 -0.52
C ASP A 137 12.52 21.37 -1.97
N LEU A 138 12.02 20.35 -2.66
CA LEU A 138 11.89 20.35 -4.11
C LEU A 138 10.48 19.97 -4.55
N GLN A 139 10.12 20.49 -5.72
CA GLN A 139 8.95 20.06 -6.46
C GLN A 139 9.35 19.47 -7.82
N LEU A 140 8.79 18.30 -8.15
CA LEU A 140 8.84 17.75 -9.50
C LEU A 140 7.74 18.36 -10.36
N VAL A 141 8.13 18.97 -11.48
CA VAL A 141 7.22 19.54 -12.48
C VAL A 141 7.40 18.77 -13.77
N VAL A 142 6.29 18.37 -14.40
CA VAL A 142 6.33 17.79 -15.75
C VAL A 142 5.88 18.86 -16.73
N GLN A 143 6.80 19.36 -17.53
CA GLN A 143 6.56 20.39 -18.56
C GLN A 143 7.01 19.84 -19.92
N ASP A 144 6.10 19.84 -20.90
CA ASP A 144 6.36 19.32 -22.25
C ASP A 144 6.93 17.88 -22.25
N GLY A 145 6.43 17.05 -21.33
CA GLY A 145 6.88 15.66 -21.12
C GLY A 145 8.22 15.53 -20.37
N ARG A 146 8.92 16.63 -20.10
CA ARG A 146 10.21 16.64 -19.38
C ARG A 146 9.99 16.84 -17.89
N ARG A 147 10.76 16.10 -17.08
CA ARG A 147 10.81 16.27 -15.62
C ARG A 147 11.75 17.42 -15.30
N ARG A 148 11.27 18.39 -14.53
CA ARG A 148 12.02 19.54 -14.05
C ARG A 148 11.94 19.61 -12.52
N TRP A 149 13.07 19.84 -11.87
CA TRP A 149 13.16 20.03 -10.44
C TRP A 149 13.18 21.52 -10.12
N HIS A 150 12.19 21.96 -9.34
CA HIS A 150 12.16 23.31 -8.79
C HIS A 150 12.52 23.26 -7.30
N ASP A 151 13.37 24.17 -6.87
CA ASP A 151 13.63 24.40 -5.45
C ASP A 151 12.51 25.28 -4.88
N ASN A 152 11.81 24.79 -3.85
CA ASN A 152 10.66 25.48 -3.25
C ASN A 152 11.07 26.71 -2.42
N ALA A 153 12.30 26.76 -1.90
CA ALA A 153 12.80 27.89 -1.13
C ALA A 153 13.16 29.07 -2.05
N THR A 154 13.67 28.79 -3.24
CA THR A 154 14.11 29.84 -4.19
C THR A 154 13.14 30.07 -5.36
N GLY A 155 12.26 29.11 -5.63
CA GLY A 155 11.39 29.07 -6.82
C GLY A 155 12.12 28.75 -8.13
N GLN A 156 13.44 28.51 -8.09
CA GLN A 156 14.24 28.30 -9.28
C GLN A 156 14.13 26.87 -9.81
N ASP A 157 14.13 26.73 -11.13
CA ASP A 157 14.40 25.46 -11.78
C ASP A 157 15.90 25.15 -11.66
N ILE A 158 16.21 24.05 -10.99
CA ILE A 158 17.58 23.60 -10.74
C ILE A 158 17.97 22.39 -11.61
N THR A 159 17.10 21.93 -12.51
CA THR A 159 17.29 20.68 -13.28
C THR A 159 18.64 20.62 -13.98
N ASP A 160 19.01 21.71 -14.66
CA ASP A 160 20.24 21.79 -15.46
C ASP A 160 21.49 21.91 -14.58
N GLN A 161 21.33 22.15 -13.27
CA GLN A 161 22.42 22.18 -12.28
C GLN A 161 22.70 20.78 -11.69
N LEU A 162 21.83 19.80 -11.95
CA LEU A 162 21.91 18.43 -11.43
C LEU A 162 22.56 17.44 -12.41
N LEU A 163 22.91 17.90 -13.62
CA LEU A 163 23.47 17.11 -14.73
C LEU A 163 25.01 17.08 -14.72
#